data_AF-A0A7X7N3Z5-F1
#
_entry.id   AF-A0A7X7N3Z5-F1
#
_cell.length_a   1.000
_cell.length_b   1.000
_cell.length_c   1.000
_cell.angle_alpha   90.00
_cell.angle_beta   90.00
_cell.angle_gamma   90.00
#
_symmetry.space_group_name_H-M   'P 1'
#
loop_
_entity.id
_entity.type
_entity.pdbx_description
1 polymer ?
#
loop_
_entity_poly.entity_id
_entity_poly.type
_entity_poly.pdbx_seq_one_letter_code
_entity_poly.pdbx_strand_id
1 'polypeptide(L)'
;KNLFGSRTRGTATRTSYEVIKRLELLSDDELRFLAAATAPERRLFMWAAMCRYYDFVAEFAEEVLRDRFLLGTNTVTQEDFSRFVVEKSLWHEELSEIKPSTLNKLRTNLFLAMREAGLLTDDGAIITPIVTPELKNVLENATPSEIRYFPVFEN
;
A
#
# COMPACT_ATOMS: atom_id res chain seq x y z
N LYS A 1 -9.04 -15.98 3.07
CA LYS A 1 -9.10 -14.50 3.02
C LYS A 1 -8.76 -14.13 1.57
N ASN A 2 -9.62 -13.41 0.84
CA ASN A 2 -9.46 -13.20 -0.60
C ASN A 2 -8.41 -12.10 -0.88
N LEU A 3 -7.20 -12.46 -1.31
CA LEU A 3 -6.08 -11.51 -1.48
C LEU A 3 -6.30 -10.42 -2.54
N PHE A 4 -7.18 -10.67 -3.52
CA PHE A 4 -7.28 -9.86 -4.74
C PHE A 4 -8.66 -9.27 -5.03
N GLY A 5 -9.58 -9.22 -4.06
CA GLY A 5 -10.86 -8.51 -4.21
C GLY A 5 -11.55 -8.75 -5.57
N SER A 6 -11.89 -10.00 -5.86
CA SER A 6 -12.73 -10.51 -6.96
C SER A 6 -13.03 -9.61 -8.20
N ARG A 7 -12.41 -10.00 -9.34
CA ARG A 7 -12.89 -10.16 -10.75
C ARG A 7 -13.41 -8.95 -11.59
N THR A 8 -12.54 -8.52 -12.52
CA THR A 8 -12.73 -8.25 -13.98
C THR A 8 -13.95 -7.44 -14.51
N ARG A 9 -13.74 -6.16 -14.92
CA ARG A 9 -14.09 -5.50 -16.23
C ARG A 9 -14.06 -3.95 -16.14
N GLY A 10 -13.46 -3.29 -17.15
CA GLY A 10 -13.74 -1.88 -17.56
C GLY A 10 -12.87 -0.75 -17.00
N THR A 11 -11.85 -0.30 -17.75
CA THR A 11 -10.78 0.62 -17.31
C THR A 11 -11.20 2.07 -17.00
N ALA A 12 -12.32 2.59 -17.52
CA ALA A 12 -12.72 3.99 -17.29
C ALA A 12 -13.72 4.16 -16.13
N THR A 13 -14.67 3.24 -15.97
CA THR A 13 -15.60 3.21 -14.84
C THR A 13 -14.93 2.73 -13.55
N ARG A 14 -13.92 1.86 -13.64
CA ARG A 14 -13.16 1.35 -12.48
C ARG A 14 -12.42 2.42 -11.72
N THR A 15 -11.80 3.41 -12.38
CA THR A 15 -11.08 4.47 -11.67
C THR A 15 -12.02 5.27 -10.78
N SER A 16 -13.19 5.67 -11.30
CA SER A 16 -14.20 6.38 -10.50
C SER A 16 -14.84 5.49 -9.44
N TYR A 17 -15.12 4.21 -9.74
CA TYR A 17 -15.68 3.27 -8.75
C TYR A 17 -14.70 2.87 -7.65
N GLU A 18 -13.41 2.71 -7.97
CA GLU A 18 -12.38 2.46 -6.96
C GLU A 18 -12.14 3.69 -6.10
N VAL A 19 -12.17 4.89 -6.68
CA VAL A 19 -12.12 6.14 -5.91
C VAL A 19 -13.34 6.25 -4.99
N ILE A 20 -14.56 6.02 -5.50
CA ILE A 20 -15.79 6.04 -4.70
C ILE A 20 -15.75 4.97 -3.60
N LYS A 21 -15.38 3.72 -3.91
CA LYS A 21 -15.27 2.66 -2.89
C LYS A 21 -14.19 2.94 -1.85
N ARG A 22 -13.06 3.53 -2.26
CA ARG A 22 -12.00 3.94 -1.31
C ARG A 22 -12.50 5.08 -0.42
N LEU A 23 -13.26 6.03 -0.97
CA LEU A 23 -13.91 7.10 -0.21
C LEU A 23 -15.04 6.58 0.70
N GLU A 24 -15.78 5.55 0.30
CA GLU A 24 -16.83 4.90 1.12
C GLU A 24 -16.26 4.18 2.35
N LEU A 25 -14.98 3.81 2.33
CA LEU A 25 -14.27 3.24 3.49
C LEU A 25 -13.67 4.30 4.42
N LEU A 26 -13.81 5.59 4.08
CA LEU A 26 -13.32 6.68 4.91
C LEU A 26 -14.41 7.11 5.89
N SER A 27 -14.01 7.21 7.16
CA SER A 27 -14.78 7.89 8.19
C SER A 27 -14.89 9.39 7.89
N ASP A 28 -15.86 10.05 8.52
CA ASP A 28 -16.02 11.51 8.40
C ASP A 28 -14.76 12.28 8.82
N ASP A 29 -14.01 11.77 9.80
CA ASP A 29 -12.76 12.40 10.25
C ASP A 29 -11.63 12.25 9.23
N GLU A 30 -11.56 11.12 8.53
CA GLU A 30 -10.65 10.91 7.41
C GLU A 30 -10.99 11.80 6.21
N LEU A 31 -12.27 12.00 5.91
CA LEU A 31 -12.72 12.93 4.86
C LEU A 31 -12.36 14.38 5.21
N ARG A 32 -12.55 14.79 6.48
CA ARG A 32 -12.13 16.12 6.97
C ARG A 32 -10.63 16.30 6.87
N PHE A 33 -9.85 15.29 7.27
CA PHE A 33 -8.40 15.30 7.11
C PHE A 33 -8.02 15.47 5.63
N LEU A 34 -8.59 14.67 4.73
CA LEU A 34 -8.29 14.71 3.30
C LEU A 34 -8.61 16.06 2.65
N ALA A 35 -9.66 16.75 3.12
CA ALA A 35 -10.02 18.07 2.64
C ALA A 35 -8.97 19.14 3.00
N ALA A 36 -8.35 19.03 4.19
CA ALA A 36 -7.33 19.96 4.68
C ALA A 36 -5.89 19.55 4.36
N ALA A 37 -5.65 18.28 4.03
CA ALA A 37 -4.32 17.70 3.87
C ALA A 37 -3.51 18.35 2.75
N THR A 38 -2.23 18.57 3.03
CA THR A 38 -1.24 18.93 2.02
C THR A 38 -1.04 17.82 0.99
N ALA A 39 -0.41 18.12 -0.14
CA ALA A 39 -0.17 17.10 -1.17
C ALA A 39 0.66 15.90 -0.67
N PRO A 40 1.75 16.05 0.13
CA PRO A 40 2.46 14.92 0.72
C PRO A 40 1.60 14.07 1.66
N GLU A 41 0.88 14.70 2.59
CA GLU A 41 -0.01 14.01 3.54
C GLU A 41 -1.09 13.22 2.82
N ARG A 42 -1.69 13.81 1.78
CA ARG A 42 -2.69 13.17 0.94
C ARG A 42 -2.13 11.91 0.28
N ARG A 43 -0.89 11.94 -0.22
CA ARG A 43 -0.29 10.77 -0.88
C ARG A 43 0.01 9.65 0.12
N LEU A 44 0.48 9.97 1.32
CA LEU A 44 0.67 9.00 2.41
C LEU A 44 -0.66 8.39 2.86
N PHE A 45 -1.69 9.22 3.02
CA PHE A 45 -3.02 8.75 3.39
C PHE A 45 -3.63 7.83 2.31
N MET A 46 -3.48 8.19 1.03
CA MET A 46 -3.94 7.33 -0.07
C MET A 46 -3.19 6.00 -0.14
N TRP A 47 -1.92 5.96 0.25
CA TRP A 47 -1.17 4.71 0.42
C TRP A 47 -1.77 3.83 1.52
N ALA A 48 -2.04 4.39 2.70
CA ALA A 48 -2.69 3.65 3.79
C ALA A 48 -4.07 3.12 3.37
N ALA A 49 -4.89 3.94 2.70
CA ALA A 49 -6.19 3.53 2.17
C ALA A 49 -6.06 2.40 1.12
N MET A 50 -5.00 2.39 0.31
CA MET A 50 -4.72 1.31 -0.63
C MET A 50 -4.36 0.01 0.10
N CYS A 51 -3.53 0.09 1.15
CA CYS A 51 -3.21 -1.06 2.01
C CYS A 51 -4.48 -1.61 2.69
N ARG A 52 -5.34 -0.73 3.20
CA ARG A 52 -6.64 -1.10 3.81
C ARG A 52 -7.55 -1.85 2.84
N TYR A 53 -7.57 -1.45 1.57
CA TYR A 53 -8.45 -2.05 0.56
C TYR A 53 -7.90 -3.36 -0.03
N TYR A 54 -6.58 -3.48 -0.20
CA TYR A 54 -5.95 -4.66 -0.80
C TYR A 54 -5.01 -5.35 0.19
N ASP A 55 -5.44 -6.50 0.74
CA ASP A 55 -4.65 -7.33 1.67
C ASP A 55 -3.22 -7.60 1.14
N PHE A 56 -3.07 -7.92 -0.15
CA PHE A 56 -1.75 -8.14 -0.76
C PHE A 56 -0.81 -6.92 -0.65
N VAL A 57 -1.36 -5.70 -0.75
CA VAL A 57 -0.58 -4.46 -0.66
C VAL A 57 -0.20 -4.18 0.80
N ALA A 58 -1.13 -4.39 1.74
CA ALA A 58 -0.85 -4.31 3.17
C ALA A 58 0.27 -5.27 3.59
N GLU A 59 0.16 -6.54 3.20
CA GLU A 59 1.16 -7.56 3.52
C GLU A 59 2.53 -7.21 2.92
N PHE A 60 2.59 -6.70 1.69
CA PHE A 60 3.85 -6.23 1.11
C PHE A 60 4.43 -5.01 1.85
N ALA A 61 3.57 -4.09 2.28
CA ALA A 61 3.99 -2.91 3.05
C ALA A 61 4.63 -3.30 4.38
N GLU A 62 4.05 -4.29 5.08
CA GLU A 62 4.55 -4.77 6.37
C GLU A 62 5.79 -5.67 6.19
N GLU A 63 5.65 -6.76 5.44
CA GLU A 63 6.66 -7.85 5.37
C GLU A 63 7.86 -7.54 4.47
N VAL A 64 7.74 -6.54 3.59
CA VAL A 64 8.83 -6.17 2.67
C VAL A 64 9.28 -4.75 2.88
N LEU A 65 8.40 -3.76 2.74
CA LEU A 65 8.82 -2.36 2.84
C LEU A 65 9.28 -2.02 4.26
N ARG A 66 8.44 -2.29 5.26
CA ARG A 66 8.73 -1.93 6.65
C ARG A 66 9.77 -2.85 7.27
N ASP A 67 9.67 -4.16 7.10
CA ASP A 67 10.66 -5.09 7.66
C ASP A 67 12.08 -4.80 7.16
N ARG A 68 12.25 -4.50 5.87
CA ARG A 68 13.57 -4.13 5.35
C ARG A 68 14.10 -2.83 5.93
N PHE A 69 13.24 -1.83 6.10
CA PHE A 69 13.58 -0.61 6.82
C PHE A 69 14.03 -0.91 8.26
N LEU A 70 13.28 -1.71 9.01
CA LEU A 70 13.60 -2.08 10.39
C LEU A 70 14.91 -2.86 10.51
N LEU A 71 15.23 -3.68 9.50
CA LEU A 71 16.48 -4.43 9.39
C LEU A 71 17.65 -3.59 8.84
N GLY A 72 17.47 -2.29 8.59
CA GLY A 72 18.49 -1.39 8.03
C GLY A 72 18.83 -1.66 6.56
N THR A 73 18.02 -2.47 5.87
CA THR A 73 18.13 -2.72 4.44
C THR A 73 17.32 -1.68 3.67
N ASN A 74 17.97 -0.59 3.28
CA ASN A 74 17.29 0.61 2.79
C ASN A 74 16.87 0.56 1.30
N THR A 75 16.62 -0.62 0.73
CA THR A 75 16.17 -0.74 -0.66
C THR A 75 15.09 -1.82 -0.81
N VAL A 76 14.14 -1.61 -1.73
CA VAL A 76 13.14 -2.59 -2.17
C VAL A 76 13.26 -2.78 -3.67
N THR A 77 13.46 -4.03 -4.10
CA THR A 77 13.72 -4.39 -5.50
C THR A 77 12.61 -5.24 -6.11
N GLN A 78 12.60 -5.36 -7.43
CA GLN A 78 11.69 -6.27 -8.13
C GLN A 78 11.91 -7.75 -7.76
N GLU A 79 13.11 -8.11 -7.31
CA GLU A 79 13.40 -9.46 -6.82
C GLU A 79 12.70 -9.70 -5.48
N ASP A 80 12.69 -8.71 -4.58
CA ASP A 80 11.97 -8.81 -3.30
C ASP A 80 10.47 -9.04 -3.52
N PHE A 81 9.87 -8.37 -4.52
CA PHE A 81 8.50 -8.68 -4.94
C PHE A 81 8.33 -10.11 -5.44
N SER A 82 9.27 -10.59 -6.24
CA SER A 82 9.19 -11.96 -6.78
C SER A 82 9.27 -13.00 -5.67
N ARG A 83 10.16 -12.77 -4.68
CA ARG A 83 10.29 -13.60 -3.49
C ARG A 83 9.01 -13.60 -2.65
N PHE A 84 8.48 -12.40 -2.36
CA PHE A 84 7.22 -12.24 -1.64
C PHE A 84 6.06 -13.02 -2.30
N VAL A 85 5.91 -12.92 -3.62
CA VAL A 85 4.86 -13.66 -4.35
C VAL A 85 5.05 -15.17 -4.23
N VAL A 86 6.28 -15.67 -4.34
CA VAL A 86 6.59 -17.10 -4.20
C VAL A 86 6.24 -17.56 -2.79
N GLU A 87 6.67 -16.84 -1.76
CA GLU A 87 6.38 -17.15 -0.35
C GLU A 87 4.87 -17.19 -0.08
N LYS A 88 4.12 -16.21 -0.59
CA LYS A 88 2.66 -16.17 -0.44
C LYS A 88 1.96 -17.28 -1.21
N SER A 89 2.47 -17.69 -2.38
CA SER A 89 1.87 -18.78 -3.17
C SER A 89 1.92 -20.15 -2.48
N LEU A 90 2.82 -20.33 -1.49
CA LEU A 90 2.88 -21.55 -0.68
C LEU A 90 1.63 -21.73 0.21
N TRP A 91 0.99 -20.62 0.57
CA TRP A 91 -0.15 -20.60 1.50
C TRP A 91 -1.45 -20.13 0.85
N HIS A 92 -1.38 -19.58 -0.37
CA HIS A 92 -2.51 -19.03 -1.10
C HIS A 92 -2.56 -19.56 -2.53
N GLU A 93 -3.37 -20.59 -2.74
CA GLU A 93 -3.55 -21.23 -4.06
C GLU A 93 -4.05 -20.25 -5.13
N GLU A 94 -4.79 -19.20 -4.74
CA GLU A 94 -5.22 -18.14 -5.65
C GLU A 94 -4.06 -17.33 -6.27
N LEU A 95 -2.85 -17.36 -5.69
CA LEU A 95 -1.64 -16.76 -6.26
C LEU A 95 -0.98 -17.64 -7.33
N SER A 96 -1.08 -18.96 -7.22
CA SER A 96 -0.46 -19.89 -8.17
C SER A 96 -1.17 -19.89 -9.52
N GLU A 97 -2.45 -19.51 -9.54
CA GLU A 97 -3.27 -19.41 -10.74
C GLU A 97 -3.16 -18.05 -11.47
N ILE A 98 -2.44 -17.07 -10.90
CA ILE A 98 -2.34 -15.74 -11.50
C ILE A 98 -1.42 -15.77 -12.73
N LYS A 99 -1.95 -15.27 -13.85
CA LYS A 99 -1.16 -15.11 -15.08
C LYS A 99 0.06 -14.20 -14.85
N PRO A 100 1.25 -14.55 -15.40
CA PRO A 100 2.45 -13.72 -15.27
C PRO A 100 2.26 -12.25 -15.69
N SER A 101 1.42 -12.00 -16.70
CA SER A 101 1.10 -10.65 -17.15
C SER A 101 0.29 -9.83 -16.14
N THR A 102 -0.53 -10.48 -15.31
CA THR A 102 -1.27 -9.83 -14.21
C THR A 102 -0.32 -9.52 -13.05
N LEU A 103 0.57 -10.46 -12.68
CA LEU A 103 1.58 -10.23 -11.64
C LEU A 103 2.53 -9.09 -12.02
N ASN A 104 2.97 -9.03 -13.29
CA ASN A 104 3.80 -7.93 -13.76
C ASN A 104 3.10 -6.57 -13.66
N LYS A 105 1.81 -6.51 -13.99
CA LYS A 105 1.02 -5.26 -13.83
C LYS A 105 0.86 -4.88 -12.37
N LEU A 106 0.58 -5.86 -11.50
CA LEU A 106 0.49 -5.63 -10.06
C LEU A 106 1.80 -5.08 -9.50
N ARG A 107 2.93 -5.70 -9.85
CA ARG A 107 4.27 -5.22 -9.50
C ARG A 107 4.48 -3.78 -9.97
N THR A 108 4.27 -3.49 -11.24
CA THR A 108 4.46 -2.14 -11.79
C THR A 108 3.62 -1.10 -11.05
N ASN A 109 2.34 -1.39 -10.81
CA ASN A 109 1.44 -0.48 -10.12
C ASN A 109 1.81 -0.29 -8.65
N LEU A 110 2.24 -1.35 -7.95
CA LEU A 110 2.66 -1.29 -6.56
C LEU A 110 3.90 -0.42 -6.38
N PHE A 111 4.93 -0.63 -7.21
CA PHE A 111 6.13 0.21 -7.18
C PHE A 111 5.85 1.65 -7.57
N LEU A 112 4.94 1.88 -8.53
CA LEU A 112 4.50 3.23 -8.87
C LEU A 112 3.80 3.90 -7.68
N ALA A 113 2.87 3.20 -7.01
CA ALA A 113 2.15 3.72 -5.85
C ALA A 113 3.09 4.08 -4.70
N MET A 114 4.10 3.26 -4.40
CA MET A 114 5.12 3.57 -3.38
C MET A 114 5.93 4.82 -3.74
N ARG A 115 6.31 5.00 -5.01
CA ARG A 115 7.02 6.21 -5.47
C ARG A 115 6.13 7.45 -5.41
N GLU A 116 4.88 7.34 -5.83
CA GLU A 116 3.90 8.43 -5.72
C GLU A 116 3.65 8.81 -4.26
N ALA A 117 3.61 7.83 -3.37
CA ALA A 117 3.52 8.05 -1.92
C ALA A 117 4.78 8.71 -1.32
N GLY A 118 5.90 8.74 -2.05
CA GLY A 118 7.19 9.24 -1.57
C GLY A 118 7.87 8.28 -0.59
N LEU A 119 7.60 6.97 -0.70
CA LEU A 119 8.18 5.91 0.15
C LEU A 119 9.37 5.21 -0.51
N LEU A 120 9.51 5.37 -1.83
CA LEU A 120 10.62 4.86 -2.61
C LEU A 120 11.13 5.91 -3.60
N THR A 121 12.43 5.89 -3.85
CA THR A 121 13.04 6.54 -5.02
C THR A 121 12.84 5.72 -6.29
N ASP A 122 13.23 6.27 -7.45
CA ASP A 122 13.20 5.56 -8.73
C ASP A 122 14.14 4.33 -8.77
N ASP A 123 15.25 4.39 -8.04
CA ASP A 123 16.21 3.29 -7.87
C ASP A 123 15.85 2.31 -6.73
N GLY A 124 14.72 2.54 -6.06
CA GLY A 124 14.18 1.63 -5.04
C GLY A 124 14.75 1.83 -3.65
N ALA A 125 15.42 2.96 -3.36
CA ALA A 125 15.82 3.32 -2.02
C ALA A 125 14.60 3.69 -1.17
N ILE A 126 14.54 3.20 0.07
CA ILE A 126 13.47 3.46 1.03
C ILE A 126 13.60 4.90 1.54
N ILE A 127 12.48 5.62 1.52
CA ILE A 127 12.35 6.98 2.06
C ILE A 127 11.46 6.90 3.30
N THR A 128 12.00 7.31 4.44
CA THR A 128 11.21 7.50 5.66
C THR A 128 10.29 8.72 5.47
N PRO A 129 8.96 8.54 5.52
CA PRO A 129 8.04 9.66 5.34
C PRO A 129 8.04 10.57 6.56
N ILE A 130 7.74 11.85 6.32
CA ILE A 130 7.40 12.79 7.39
C ILE A 130 5.91 12.57 7.71
N VAL A 131 5.63 11.96 8.86
CA VAL A 131 4.27 11.77 9.35
C VAL A 131 3.94 12.91 10.32
N THR A 132 3.07 13.82 9.90
CA THR A 132 2.59 14.93 10.73
C THR A 132 1.72 14.42 11.89
N PRO A 133 1.58 15.16 13.00
CA PRO A 133 0.71 14.77 14.10
C PRO A 133 -0.74 14.50 13.65
N GLU A 134 -1.26 15.30 12.72
CA GLU A 134 -2.60 15.18 12.18
C GLU A 134 -2.77 13.87 11.39
N LEU A 135 -1.81 13.56 10.51
CA LEU A 135 -1.81 12.29 9.77
C LEU A 135 -1.63 11.10 10.72
N LYS A 136 -0.71 11.20 11.70
CA LYS A 136 -0.46 10.16 12.70
C LYS A 136 -1.74 9.81 13.44
N ASN A 137 -2.46 10.81 13.94
CA ASN A 137 -3.72 10.61 14.65
C ASN A 137 -4.76 9.88 13.80
N VAL A 138 -4.89 10.23 12.51
CA VAL A 138 -5.81 9.54 11.60
C VAL A 138 -5.41 8.07 11.39
N LEU A 139 -4.12 7.79 11.20
CA LEU A 139 -3.61 6.43 10.98
C LEU A 139 -3.69 5.55 12.23
N GLU A 140 -3.55 6.13 13.43
CA GLU A 140 -3.61 5.41 14.70
C GLU A 140 -5.04 5.13 15.18
N ASN A 141 -6.02 5.92 14.71
CA ASN A 141 -7.43 5.64 14.99
C ASN A 141 -7.94 4.36 14.32
N ALA A 142 -7.27 3.91 13.26
CA ALA A 142 -7.54 2.61 12.65
C ALA A 142 -7.06 1.46 13.55
N THR A 143 -7.80 0.35 13.59
CA THR A 143 -7.41 -0.85 14.34
C THR A 143 -7.22 -2.03 13.38
N PRO A 144 -5.99 -2.59 13.23
CA PRO A 144 -4.75 -2.14 13.86
C PRO A 144 -4.27 -0.79 13.28
N SER A 145 -3.34 -0.12 13.97
CA SER A 145 -2.76 1.15 13.52
C SER A 145 -2.14 1.02 12.13
N GLU A 146 -2.51 1.92 11.23
CA GLU A 146 -2.04 1.92 9.84
C GLU A 146 -0.64 2.51 9.67
N ILE A 147 -0.06 3.03 10.76
CA ILE A 147 1.36 3.38 10.83
C ILE A 147 2.25 2.18 10.44
N ARG A 148 1.76 0.94 10.62
CA ARG A 148 2.47 -0.27 10.24
C ARG A 148 2.74 -0.44 8.75
N TYR A 149 2.07 0.32 7.88
CA TYR A 149 2.31 0.29 6.45
C TYR A 149 3.46 1.19 5.98
N PHE A 150 4.14 1.87 6.91
CA PHE A 150 5.16 2.86 6.60
C PHE A 150 6.54 2.44 7.12
N PRO A 151 7.63 2.83 6.44
CA PRO A 151 9.00 2.59 6.88
C PRO A 151 9.38 3.58 8.00
N VAL A 152 8.74 3.39 9.15
CA VAL A 152 8.92 4.16 10.38
C VAL A 152 9.04 3.22 11.58
N PHE A 153 9.79 3.65 12.60
CA PHE A 153 9.78 2.98 13.89
C PHE A 153 8.44 3.25 14.59
N GLU A 154 7.84 2.21 15.14
CA GLU A 154 6.71 2.37 16.07
C GLU A 154 7.24 3.01 17.35
N ASN A 155 6.76 4.23 17.65
CA ASN A 155 6.99 4.93 18.92
C ASN A 155 5.66 5.04 19.66
#